data_AF-A0A9Q3INK8-F1
#
_entry.id   AF-A0A9Q3INK8-F1
#
_cell.length_a   1.000
_cell.length_b   1.000
_cell.length_c   1.000
_cell.angle_alpha   90.00
_cell.angle_beta   90.00
_cell.angle_gamma   90.00
#
_symmetry.space_group_name_H-M   'P 1'
#
loop_
_entity.id
_entity.type
_entity.pdbx_description
1 polymer ?
#
loop_
_entity_poly.entity_id
_entity_poly.type
_entity_poly.pdbx_seq_one_letter_code
_entity_poly.pdbx_strand_id
1 'polypeptide(L)' 'MVWLSSKNIKSTRTTKKLSERWLGPSAIMKKFSTHAYHLKLPSQWKSIHPVFHISLSEPVKTSKIPNRHQEPPPPIIIEE' A
#
# COMPACT_ATOMS: atom_id res chain seq x y z
N MET A 1 -5.93 5.89 -6.32
CA MET A 1 -5.10 4.91 -5.57
C MET A 1 -5.52 4.94 -4.10
N VAL A 2 -5.38 3.82 -3.38
CA VAL A 2 -5.71 3.72 -1.96
C VAL A 2 -4.59 3.07 -1.16
N TRP A 3 -4.37 3.53 0.06
CA TRP A 3 -3.59 2.83 1.07
C TRP A 3 -4.44 1.72 1.67
N LEU A 4 -3.82 0.56 1.91
CA LEU A 4 -4.47 -0.58 2.54
C LEU A 4 -4.01 -0.73 3.98
N SER A 5 -4.93 -0.89 4.92
CA SER A 5 -4.57 -1.08 6.32
C SER A 5 -3.89 -2.43 6.53
N SER A 6 -2.75 -2.45 7.24
CA SER A 6 -2.06 -3.68 7.60
C SER A 6 -2.66 -4.41 8.80
N LYS A 7 -3.74 -3.89 9.40
CA LYS A 7 -4.30 -4.38 10.68
C LYS A 7 -4.58 -5.89 10.70
N ASN A 8 -5.00 -6.44 9.56
CA ASN A 8 -5.37 -7.84 9.39
C ASN A 8 -4.40 -8.61 8.48
N ILE A 9 -3.23 -8.04 8.18
CA ILE A 9 -2.25 -8.63 7.26
C ILE A 9 -1.02 -9.02 8.08
N LYS A 10 -0.60 -10.28 7.93
CA LYS A 10 0.62 -10.76 8.59
C LYS A 10 1.83 -10.11 7.89
N SER A 11 2.57 -9.31 8.64
CA SER A 11 3.83 -8.74 8.18
C SER A 11 4.96 -9.74 8.40
N THR A 12 5.97 -9.72 7.53
CA THR A 12 7.23 -10.47 7.70
C THR A 12 8.07 -9.93 8.85
N ARG A 13 7.79 -8.71 9.34
CA ARG A 13 8.54 -8.11 10.44
C ARG A 13 8.26 -8.80 11.78
N THR A 14 9.30 -8.96 12.59
CA THR A 14 9.24 -9.62 13.91
C THR A 14 8.36 -8.88 14.92
N THR A 15 8.27 -7.55 14.84
CA THR A 15 7.49 -6.73 15.79
C THR A 15 6.47 -5.85 15.09
N LYS A 16 5.25 -5.82 15.65
CA LYS A 16 4.13 -5.00 15.14
C LYS A 16 4.37 -3.50 15.24
N LYS A 17 5.23 -3.05 16.16
CA LYS A 17 5.58 -1.62 16.30
C LYS A 17 6.34 -1.08 15.09
N LEU A 18 7.16 -1.93 14.46
CA LEU A 18 7.95 -1.57 13.29
C LEU A 18 7.28 -1.99 11.98
N SER A 19 6.15 -2.68 12.03
CA SER A 19 5.38 -3.04 10.83
C SER A 19 4.71 -1.81 10.23
N GLU A 20 4.66 -1.76 8.91
CA GLU A 20 3.96 -0.72 8.17
C GLU A 20 2.50 -0.67 8.62
N ARG A 21 1.98 0.49 8.99
CA ARG A 21 0.56 0.66 9.35
C ARG A 21 -0.35 0.67 8.12
N TRP A 22 0.17 1.26 7.04
CA TRP A 22 -0.48 1.38 5.76
C TRP A 22 0.42 0.78 4.70
N LEU A 23 -0.12 -0.23 4.04
CA LEU A 23 0.48 -0.89 2.91
C LEU A 23 0.23 -0.06 1.65
N GLY A 24 1.22 -0.08 0.77
CA GLY A 24 1.40 0.81 -0.36
C GLY A 24 0.15 1.18 -1.18
N PRO A 25 0.24 2.25 -1.99
CA PRO A 25 -0.82 2.63 -2.90
C PRO A 25 -1.22 1.48 -3.82
N SER A 26 -2.41 0.95 -3.62
CA SER A 26 -3.01 -0.07 -4.47
C SER A 26 -4.03 0.57 -5.41
N ALA A 27 -4.08 0.08 -6.65
CA ALA A 27 -5.09 0.53 -7.61
C ALA A 27 -6.43 -0.15 -7.32
N ILE A 28 -7.54 0.60 -7.37
CA ILE A 28 -8.88 0.03 -7.32
C ILE A 28 -9.19 -0.51 -8.73
N MET A 29 -9.45 -1.80 -8.84
CA MET A 29 -9.84 -2.43 -10.11
C MET A 29 -11.34 -2.34 -10.36
N LYS A 30 -12.16 -2.61 -9.34
CA LYS A 30 -13.63 -2.60 -9.44
C LYS A 30 -14.28 -2.35 -8.09
N LYS A 31 -15.43 -1.69 -8.08
CA LYS A 31 -16.33 -1.65 -6.92
C LYS A 31 -17.11 -2.97 -6.86
N PHE A 32 -16.90 -3.75 -5.80
CA PHE A 32 -17.55 -5.05 -5.63
C PHE A 32 -18.91 -4.93 -4.94
N SER A 33 -19.02 -4.03 -3.96
CA SER A 33 -20.26 -3.71 -3.24
C SER A 33 -20.26 -2.24 -2.84
N THR A 34 -21.33 -1.75 -2.20
CA THR A 34 -21.41 -0.40 -1.62
C THR A 34 -20.22 -0.08 -0.73
N HIS A 35 -19.74 -1.08 0.04
CA HIS A 35 -18.65 -0.91 1.00
C HIS A 35 -17.41 -1.77 0.73
N ALA A 36 -17.32 -2.44 -0.43
CA ALA A 36 -16.20 -3.32 -0.75
C ALA A 36 -15.59 -3.02 -2.12
N TYR A 37 -14.26 -2.93 -2.17
CA TYR A 37 -13.49 -2.65 -3.38
C TYR A 37 -12.51 -3.77 -3.68
N HIS A 38 -12.42 -4.14 -4.96
CA HIS A 38 -11.39 -5.03 -5.48
C HIS A 38 -10.14 -4.20 -5.78
N LEU A 39 -9.04 -4.51 -5.11
CA LEU A 39 -7.73 -3.88 -5.26
C LEU A 39 -6.77 -4.75 -6.07
N LYS A 40 -5.92 -4.10 -6.87
CA LYS A 40 -4.79 -4.75 -7.52
C LYS A 40 -3.67 -4.93 -6.49
N LEU A 41 -3.56 -6.15 -5.96
CA LEU A 41 -2.49 -6.51 -5.03
C LEU A 41 -1.21 -6.94 -5.77
N PRO A 42 -0.03 -6.76 -5.16
CA PRO A 42 1.22 -7.34 -5.67
C PRO A 42 1.14 -8.86 -5.75
N SER A 43 1.77 -9.46 -6.77
CA SER A 43 1.82 -10.92 -6.95
C SER A 43 2.46 -11.67 -5.77
N GLN A 44 3.23 -10.96 -4.94
CA GLN A 44 3.82 -11.51 -3.72
C GLN A 44 2.78 -11.84 -2.63
N TRP A 45 1.59 -11.21 -2.66
CA TRP A 45 0.54 -11.36 -1.64
C TRP A 45 -0.55 -12.35 -2.05
N LYS A 46 -0.17 -13.50 -2.62
CA LYS A 46 -1.12 -14.49 -3.17
C LYS A 46 -2.12 -15.02 -2.14
N SER A 47 -1.74 -15.07 -0.86
CA SER A 47 -2.59 -15.58 0.22
C SER A 47 -3.64 -14.58 0.71
N ILE A 48 -3.61 -13.32 0.25
CA ILE A 48 -4.52 -12.26 0.71
C ILE A 48 -5.61 -12.06 -0.33
N HIS A 49 -6.87 -12.11 0.09
CA HIS A 49 -7.99 -11.82 -0.79
C HIS A 49 -7.96 -10.37 -1.28
N PRO A 50 -8.19 -10.10 -2.57
CA PRO A 50 -8.03 -8.77 -3.15
C PRO A 50 -9.24 -7.85 -2.90
N VAL A 51 -10.27 -8.29 -2.17
CA VAL A 51 -11.48 -7.52 -1.87
C VAL A 51 -11.43 -7.01 -0.44
N PHE A 52 -11.51 -5.69 -0.25
CA PHE A 52 -11.41 -5.05 1.05
C PHE A 52 -12.60 -4.14 1.34
N HIS A 53 -12.99 -4.11 2.61
CA HIS A 53 -13.99 -3.17 3.12
C HIS A 53 -13.45 -1.73 3.14
N ILE A 54 -14.31 -0.74 2.91
CA ILE A 54 -13.92 0.68 2.82
C ILE A 54 -13.19 1.17 4.07
N SER A 55 -13.55 0.67 5.25
CA SER A 55 -12.90 1.03 6.53
C SER A 55 -11.46 0.54 6.67
N LEU A 56 -11.03 -0.38 5.81
CA LEU A 56 -9.65 -0.89 5.77
C LEU A 56 -8.83 -0.21 4.65
N SER A 57 -9.38 0.78 3.97
CA SER A 57 -8.72 1.50 2.88
C SER A 57 -8.82 3.01 3.07
N GLU A 58 -7.75 3.74 2.77
CA GLU A 58 -7.76 5.20 2.77
C GLU A 58 -7.32 5.75 1.41
N PRO A 59 -7.95 6.83 0.90
CA PRO A 59 -7.49 7.47 -0.32
C PRO A 59 -6.07 8.02 -0.12
N VAL A 60 -5.21 7.82 -1.10
CA VAL A 60 -3.85 8.37 -1.08
C VAL A 60 -3.93 9.90 -1.12
N LYS A 61 -3.40 10.56 -0.08
CA LYS A 61 -3.28 12.02 -0.03
C LYS A 61 -1.89 12.42 -0.49
N THR A 62 -1.80 13.14 -1.60
CA THR A 62 -0.56 13.79 -2.00
C THR A 62 -0.35 15.06 -1.17
N SER A 63 0.89 15.32 -0.79
CA SER A 63 1.20 16.60 -0.14
C SER A 63 1.08 17.73 -1.15
N LYS A 64 0.45 18.84 -0.75
CA LYS A 64 0.37 20.08 -1.55
C LYS A 64 1.56 21.01 -1.32
N ILE A 65 2.46 20.66 -0.40
CA ILE A 65 3.61 21.49 -0.04
C ILE A 65 4.68 21.33 -1.13
N PRO A 66 5.20 22.44 -1.70
CA PRO A 66 6.24 22.36 -2.72
C PRO A 66 7.52 21.72 -2.14
N ASN A 67 8.26 20.98 -2.98
CA ASN A 67 9.54 20.35 -2.65
C ASN A 67 9.53 19.32 -1.48
N ARG A 68 8.36 18.75 -1.15
CA ARG A 68 8.27 17.68 -0.14
C ARG A 68 8.45 16.27 -0.71
N HIS A 69 8.28 16.11 -2.03
CA HIS A 69 8.54 14.85 -2.71
C HIS A 69 10.04 14.73 -3.02
N GLN A 70 10.74 13.88 -2.28
CA GLN A 70 12.11 13.52 -2.61
C GLN A 70 12.08 12.41 -3.67
N GLU A 71 12.68 12.66 -4.83
CA GLU A 71 12.88 11.61 -5.82
C GLU A 71 13.80 10.52 -5.26
N PRO A 72 13.60 9.25 -5.65
CA PRO A 72 14.51 8.19 -5.27
C PRO A 72 15.95 8.60 -5.60
N PRO A 73 16.93 8.35 -4.72
CA PRO A 73 18.33 8.62 -5.07
C PRO A 73 18.68 7.86 -6.35
N PRO A 74 19.52 8.43 -7.23
CA PRO A 74 19.95 7.76 -8.45
C PRO A 74 20.64 6.44 -8.12
N PRO A 75 20.59 5.44 -9.02
CA PRO A 75 21.27 4.17 -8.82
C PRO A 75 22.78 4.38 -8.62
N ILE A 76 23.36 3.75 -7.60
CA ILE A 76 24.81 3.75 -7.42
C ILE A 76 25.37 2.68 -8.37
N ILE A 77 26.15 3.12 -9.36
CA ILE A 77 26.92 2.22 -10.23
C ILE A 77 28.19 1.87 -9.47
N ILE A 78 28.36 0.60 -9.11
CA ILE A 78 29.61 0.10 -8.52
C ILE A 78 30.44 -0.38 -9.70
N GLU A 79 31.53 0.32 -9.99
CA GLU A 79 32.58 -0.20 -10.89
C GLU A 79 33.36 -1.26 -10.10
N GLU A 80 33.42 -2.47 -10.64
CA GLU A 80 34.18 -3.61 -10.09
C GLU A 80 35.68 -3.47 -10.38
#